data_AF-A0A0F9AS06-F1
#
_entry.id   AF-A0A0F9AS06-F1
#
_cell.length_a   1.000
_cell.length_b   1.000
_cell.length_c   1.000
_cell.angle_alpha   90.00
_cell.angle_beta   90.00
_cell.angle_gamma   90.00
#
_symmetry.space_group_name_H-M   'P 1'
#
loop_
_entity.id
_entity.type
_entity.pdbx_description
1 polymer ?
#
loop_
_entity_poly.entity_id
_entity_poly.type
_entity_poly.pdbx_seq_one_letter_code
_entity_poly.pdbx_strand_id
1 'polypeptide(L)'
;MSEWASMPGKADPNGSAETLELGEGVFVLTGPAASGKSAAAEALYRRCLDELGRPGCLMIVPNAPTAVQTRDRLLGGSDTGVLVAPAVTTFAALGAGILAAAGRAPATLSPVQRHLLLARIVADLATGGGFRALAPLADTPGLVAALDASIAELKRAAVAPEDLARAIDPGSAKDADLLAVYRRYQGSLLATDRFDVEGQMWLARDLLDEDPSAPLG
;
A
#
# COMPACT_ATOMS: atom_id res chain seq x y z
N MET A 1 -25.11 -18.80 -38.02
CA MET A 1 -25.51 -19.59 -36.84
C MET A 1 -24.53 -20.75 -36.73
N SER A 2 -23.42 -20.52 -36.04
CA SER A 2 -22.39 -21.47 -35.55
C SER A 2 -21.05 -20.75 -35.56
N GLU A 3 -20.59 -20.33 -34.38
CA GLU A 3 -19.18 -20.26 -33.94
C GLU A 3 -19.09 -19.41 -32.66
N TRP A 4 -19.37 -20.04 -31.52
CA TRP A 4 -18.98 -19.56 -30.19
C TRP A 4 -18.44 -20.76 -29.40
N ALA A 5 -17.31 -21.30 -29.86
CA ALA A 5 -16.60 -22.36 -29.18
C ALA A 5 -15.08 -22.15 -29.35
N SER A 6 -14.53 -21.15 -28.65
CA SER A 6 -13.19 -21.21 -28.08
C SER A 6 -12.90 -19.93 -27.29
N MET A 7 -13.11 -19.98 -25.98
CA MET A 7 -12.42 -19.09 -25.04
C MET A 7 -11.84 -19.97 -23.94
N PRO A 8 -10.55 -19.81 -23.56
CA PRO A 8 -9.95 -20.58 -22.49
C PRO A 8 -10.43 -20.08 -21.12
N GLY A 9 -10.72 -21.04 -20.23
CA GLY A 9 -10.71 -20.80 -18.78
C GLY A 9 -12.04 -20.34 -18.15
N LYS A 10 -13.10 -21.15 -18.24
CA LYS A 10 -14.23 -21.03 -17.30
C LYS A 10 -13.93 -21.88 -16.06
N ALA A 11 -13.50 -21.24 -14.98
CA ALA A 11 -13.32 -21.92 -13.69
C ALA A 11 -14.68 -22.42 -13.18
N ASP A 12 -14.73 -23.70 -12.81
CA ASP A 12 -15.91 -24.34 -12.21
C ASP A 12 -16.19 -23.73 -10.83
N PRO A 13 -17.40 -23.19 -10.58
CA PRO A 13 -17.75 -22.60 -9.28
C PRO A 13 -17.81 -23.62 -8.12
N ASN A 14 -17.72 -24.93 -8.40
CA ASN A 14 -17.66 -26.00 -7.40
C ASN A 14 -16.29 -26.71 -7.31
N GLY A 15 -15.28 -26.27 -8.06
CA GLY A 15 -13.93 -26.84 -7.98
C GLY A 15 -13.25 -26.46 -6.67
N SER A 16 -12.80 -27.46 -5.90
CA SER A 16 -11.83 -27.23 -4.82
C SER A 16 -10.64 -26.45 -5.37
N ALA A 17 -10.06 -25.58 -4.54
CA ALA A 17 -8.91 -24.72 -4.89
C ALA A 17 -7.70 -25.46 -5.50
N GLU A 18 -7.71 -26.79 -5.49
CA GLU A 18 -6.72 -27.69 -6.07
C GLU A 18 -6.63 -27.63 -7.60
N THR A 19 -7.65 -27.15 -8.32
CA THR A 19 -7.70 -27.24 -9.81
C THR A 19 -7.36 -25.94 -10.55
N LEU A 20 -6.87 -24.91 -9.85
CA LEU A 20 -6.39 -23.70 -10.54
C LEU A 20 -5.05 -24.02 -11.24
N GLU A 21 -5.07 -24.28 -12.54
CA GLU A 21 -3.85 -24.34 -13.35
C GLU A 21 -3.31 -22.92 -13.54
N LEU A 22 -2.05 -22.71 -13.12
CA LEU A 22 -1.35 -21.44 -13.27
C LEU A 22 -0.90 -21.29 -14.72
N GLY A 23 -1.80 -20.81 -15.58
CA GLY A 23 -1.47 -20.35 -16.93
C GLY A 23 -1.05 -18.88 -16.95
N GLU A 24 -0.58 -18.40 -18.11
CA GLU A 24 -0.43 -16.96 -18.34
C GLU A 24 -1.82 -16.29 -18.32
N GLY A 25 -2.03 -15.34 -17.42
CA GLY A 25 -3.29 -14.59 -17.35
C GLY A 25 -3.57 -13.95 -15.99
N VAL A 26 -4.66 -13.21 -15.93
CA VAL A 26 -5.19 -12.61 -14.70
C VAL A 26 -6.40 -13.41 -14.24
N PHE A 27 -6.33 -13.93 -13.02
CA PHE A 27 -7.40 -14.69 -12.40
C PHE A 27 -7.99 -13.93 -11.22
N VAL A 28 -9.32 -13.87 -11.14
CA VAL A 28 -10.02 -13.21 -10.03
C VAL A 28 -10.75 -14.28 -9.22
N LEU A 29 -10.28 -14.51 -7.99
CA LEU A 29 -10.91 -15.44 -7.05
C LEU A 29 -11.85 -14.67 -6.10
N THR A 30 -13.17 -14.90 -6.24
CA THR A 30 -14.20 -14.22 -5.44
C THR A 30 -15.04 -15.21 -4.64
N GLY A 31 -15.71 -14.72 -3.60
CA GLY A 31 -16.58 -15.54 -2.75
C GLY A 31 -16.84 -14.89 -1.38
N PRO A 32 -17.82 -15.37 -0.60
CA PRO A 32 -18.17 -14.83 0.71
C PRO A 32 -17.02 -14.86 1.74
N ALA A 33 -17.15 -14.15 2.86
CA ALA A 33 -16.24 -14.31 3.99
C ALA A 33 -16.16 -15.80 4.41
N ALA A 34 -14.97 -16.25 4.82
CA ALA A 34 -14.70 -17.64 5.19
C ALA A 34 -14.88 -18.70 4.07
N SER A 35 -15.01 -18.32 2.80
CA SER A 35 -15.12 -19.26 1.68
C SER A 35 -13.80 -19.96 1.27
N GLY A 36 -12.74 -19.87 2.07
CA GLY A 36 -11.45 -20.50 1.78
C GLY A 36 -10.51 -19.76 0.82
N LYS A 37 -10.83 -18.54 0.34
CA LYS A 37 -9.98 -17.78 -0.62
C LYS A 37 -8.53 -17.62 -0.17
N SER A 38 -8.30 -17.26 1.09
CA SER A 38 -6.95 -17.10 1.62
C SER A 38 -6.19 -18.43 1.67
N ALA A 39 -6.89 -19.53 1.94
CA ALA A 39 -6.30 -20.87 1.89
C ALA A 39 -5.97 -21.29 0.45
N ALA A 40 -6.83 -20.94 -0.51
CA ALA A 40 -6.59 -21.16 -1.93
C ALA A 40 -5.35 -20.38 -2.43
N ALA A 41 -5.23 -19.09 -2.07
CA ALA A 41 -4.06 -18.29 -2.42
C ALA A 41 -2.76 -18.84 -1.82
N GLU A 42 -2.80 -19.32 -0.57
CA GLU A 42 -1.65 -19.97 0.07
C GLU A 42 -1.30 -21.31 -0.58
N ALA A 43 -2.29 -22.10 -0.98
CA ALA A 43 -2.08 -23.35 -1.71
C ALA A 43 -1.41 -23.08 -3.07
N LEU A 44 -1.83 -22.04 -3.79
CA LEU A 44 -1.16 -21.60 -5.01
C LEU A 44 0.28 -21.19 -4.77
N TYR A 45 0.53 -20.40 -3.72
CA TYR A 45 1.90 -20.00 -3.37
C TYR A 45 2.79 -21.21 -3.05
N ARG A 46 2.28 -22.21 -2.30
CA ARG A 46 3.02 -23.45 -2.00
C ARG A 46 3.40 -24.22 -3.27
N ARG A 47 2.52 -24.25 -4.28
CA ARG A 47 2.81 -24.90 -5.58
C ARG A 47 3.93 -24.22 -6.36
N CYS A 48 4.25 -22.97 -6.04
CA CYS A 48 5.36 -22.22 -6.62
C CYS A 48 6.66 -22.35 -5.82
N LEU A 49 6.69 -23.11 -4.72
CA LEU A 49 7.91 -23.37 -3.97
C LEU A 49 8.73 -24.47 -4.65
N ASP A 50 10.05 -24.29 -4.70
CA ASP A 50 10.98 -25.37 -5.08
C ASP A 50 11.23 -26.36 -3.93
N GLU A 51 12.03 -27.39 -4.19
CA GLU A 51 12.38 -28.43 -3.20
C GLU A 51 13.05 -27.88 -1.93
N LEU A 52 13.69 -26.70 -2.00
CA LEU A 52 14.31 -26.02 -0.88
C LEU A 52 13.38 -25.00 -0.20
N GLY A 53 12.12 -24.92 -0.64
CA GLY A 53 11.15 -23.95 -0.15
C GLY A 53 11.42 -22.52 -0.61
N ARG A 54 12.16 -22.32 -1.71
CA ARG A 54 12.35 -21.00 -2.34
C ARG A 54 11.16 -20.68 -3.23
N PRO A 55 10.66 -19.43 -3.20
CA PRO A 55 9.49 -19.06 -3.97
C PRO A 55 9.82 -18.69 -5.42
N GLY A 56 9.02 -19.22 -6.35
CA GLY A 56 8.93 -18.76 -7.74
C GLY A 56 7.92 -17.63 -7.97
N CYS A 57 7.22 -17.17 -6.93
CA CYS A 57 6.25 -16.08 -7.01
C CYS A 57 6.23 -15.21 -5.75
N LEU A 58 5.65 -14.01 -5.86
CA LEU A 58 5.45 -13.07 -4.75
C LEU A 58 4.01 -13.17 -4.22
N MET A 59 3.84 -13.29 -2.92
CA MET A 59 2.54 -13.18 -2.24
C MET A 59 2.44 -11.86 -1.50
N ILE A 60 1.53 -10.99 -1.94
CA ILE A 60 1.25 -9.72 -1.27
C ILE A 60 0.04 -9.88 -0.35
N VAL A 61 0.19 -9.51 0.92
CA VAL A 61 -0.86 -9.56 1.94
C VAL A 61 -1.13 -8.16 2.53
N PRO A 62 -2.27 -7.96 3.22
CA PRO A 62 -2.72 -6.61 3.58
C PRO A 62 -1.83 -5.88 4.60
N ASN A 63 -1.22 -6.59 5.55
CA ASN A 63 -0.46 -5.98 6.64
C ASN A 63 0.64 -6.90 7.18
N ALA A 64 1.55 -6.32 7.97
CA ALA A 64 2.72 -7.02 8.50
C ALA A 64 2.36 -8.20 9.41
N PRO A 65 1.38 -8.10 10.34
CA PRO A 65 0.91 -9.26 11.10
C PRO A 65 0.44 -10.42 10.22
N THR A 66 -0.35 -10.17 9.18
CA THR A 66 -0.77 -11.22 8.24
C THR A 66 0.43 -11.82 7.51
N ALA A 67 1.43 -11.02 7.13
CA ALA A 67 2.63 -11.54 6.47
C ALA A 67 3.41 -12.50 7.38
N VAL A 68 3.58 -12.15 8.65
CA VAL A 68 4.22 -13.02 9.65
C VAL A 68 3.40 -14.31 9.81
N GLN A 69 2.10 -14.20 10.07
CA GLN A 69 1.22 -15.36 10.26
C GLN A 69 1.22 -16.30 9.05
N THR A 70 1.21 -15.76 7.83
CA THR A 70 1.29 -16.57 6.61
C THR A 70 2.63 -17.27 6.48
N ARG A 71 3.75 -16.60 6.77
CA ARG A 71 5.09 -17.25 6.77
C ARG A 71 5.16 -18.37 7.81
N ASP A 72 4.62 -18.17 9.00
CA ASP A 72 4.58 -19.19 10.06
C ASP A 72 3.74 -20.41 9.63
N ARG A 73 2.58 -20.18 9.00
CA ARG A 73 1.74 -21.26 8.46
C ARG A 73 2.39 -22.01 7.30
N LEU A 74 3.11 -21.31 6.44
CA LEU A 74 3.86 -21.94 5.37
C LEU A 74 4.97 -22.82 5.95
N LEU A 75 5.68 -22.34 6.97
CA LEU A 75 6.75 -23.08 7.62
C LEU A 75 6.22 -24.33 8.32
N GLY A 76 5.12 -24.20 9.08
CA GLY A 76 4.48 -25.32 9.75
C GLY A 76 3.88 -26.37 8.81
N GLY A 77 3.68 -26.03 7.53
CA GLY A 77 3.24 -26.95 6.48
C GLY A 77 4.36 -27.41 5.53
N SER A 78 5.62 -27.08 5.82
CA SER A 78 6.78 -27.50 5.01
C SER A 78 7.23 -28.91 5.42
N ASP A 79 7.31 -29.83 4.46
CA ASP A 79 7.73 -31.22 4.70
C ASP A 79 9.18 -31.32 5.20
N THR A 80 10.03 -30.36 4.81
CA THR A 80 11.43 -30.28 5.24
C THR A 80 11.60 -29.46 6.51
N GLY A 81 10.55 -28.75 6.95
CA GLY A 81 10.64 -27.75 8.01
C GLY A 81 11.49 -26.52 7.63
N VAL A 82 11.80 -26.35 6.35
CA VAL A 82 12.63 -25.25 5.83
C VAL A 82 11.81 -24.40 4.87
N LEU A 83 11.99 -23.09 4.96
CA LEU A 83 11.57 -22.10 3.96
C LEU A 83 12.72 -21.11 3.76
N VAL A 84 13.20 -20.98 2.53
CA VAL A 84 14.30 -20.09 2.21
C VAL A 84 13.74 -18.82 1.59
N ALA A 85 13.91 -17.68 2.29
CA ALA A 85 13.49 -16.35 1.84
C ALA A 85 12.04 -16.32 1.31
N PRO A 86 11.02 -16.66 2.13
CA PRO A 86 9.63 -16.67 1.68
C PRO A 86 9.19 -15.26 1.26
N ALA A 87 8.91 -15.10 -0.04
CA ALA A 87 8.44 -13.89 -0.71
C ALA A 87 6.97 -13.62 -0.39
N VAL A 88 6.64 -13.55 0.89
CA VAL A 88 5.37 -13.06 1.42
C VAL A 88 5.62 -11.65 1.94
N THR A 89 4.91 -10.64 1.47
CA THR A 89 5.20 -9.24 1.83
C THR A 89 3.94 -8.38 1.86
N THR A 90 4.06 -7.11 2.24
CA THR A 90 3.01 -6.11 2.08
C THR A 90 3.38 -5.16 0.96
N PHE A 91 2.43 -4.36 0.45
CA PHE A 91 2.77 -3.31 -0.51
C PHE A 91 3.83 -2.35 0.03
N ALA A 92 3.68 -1.89 1.28
CA ALA A 92 4.65 -0.99 1.91
C ALA A 92 6.07 -1.61 1.96
N ALA A 93 6.19 -2.88 2.34
CA ALA A 93 7.47 -3.57 2.40
C ALA A 93 8.04 -3.86 1.00
N LEU A 94 7.18 -4.15 0.00
CA LEU A 94 7.57 -4.27 -1.39
C LEU A 94 8.16 -2.95 -1.93
N GLY A 95 7.49 -1.82 -1.70
CA GLY A 95 8.00 -0.51 -2.12
C GLY A 95 9.36 -0.19 -1.48
N ALA A 96 9.52 -0.47 -0.19
CA ALA A 96 10.82 -0.33 0.48
C ALA A 96 11.89 -1.27 -0.12
N GLY A 97 11.52 -2.50 -0.48
CA GLY A 97 12.41 -3.48 -1.12
C GLY A 97 12.90 -3.03 -2.50
N ILE A 98 11.99 -2.55 -3.36
CA ILE A 98 12.31 -1.97 -4.67
C ILE A 98 13.34 -0.84 -4.53
N LEU A 99 13.08 0.09 -3.61
CA LEU A 99 13.98 1.23 -3.38
C LEU A 99 15.36 0.76 -2.88
N ALA A 100 15.38 -0.16 -1.92
CA ALA A 100 16.63 -0.71 -1.38
C ALA A 100 17.44 -1.43 -2.46
N ALA A 101 16.80 -2.21 -3.33
CA ALA A 101 17.44 -2.93 -4.43
C ALA A 101 18.01 -1.97 -5.49
N ALA A 102 17.39 -0.80 -5.67
CA ALA A 102 17.92 0.31 -6.48
C ALA A 102 18.99 1.15 -5.75
N GLY A 103 19.45 0.73 -4.57
CA GLY A 103 20.44 1.47 -3.78
C GLY A 103 19.90 2.76 -3.13
N ARG A 104 18.57 2.91 -3.07
CA ARG A 104 17.89 4.08 -2.49
C ARG A 104 17.39 3.74 -1.08
N ALA A 105 17.85 4.50 -0.10
CA ALA A 105 17.38 4.39 1.29
C ALA A 105 16.79 5.73 1.75
N PRO A 106 15.60 6.12 1.24
CA PRO A 106 14.99 7.39 1.60
C PRO A 106 14.70 7.43 3.10
N ALA A 107 15.10 8.51 3.75
CA ALA A 107 14.89 8.69 5.17
C ALA A 107 13.39 8.86 5.48
N THR A 108 12.89 8.09 6.43
CA THR A 108 11.46 8.10 6.78
C THR A 108 11.14 9.00 7.96
N LEU A 109 9.91 9.51 8.00
CA LEU A 109 9.34 10.01 9.24
C LEU A 109 8.75 8.88 10.06
N SER A 110 9.14 8.81 11.33
CA SER A 110 8.44 7.98 12.30
C SER A 110 7.02 8.53 12.55
N PRO A 111 6.08 7.71 13.06
CA PRO A 111 4.73 8.17 13.41
C PRO A 111 4.73 9.38 14.35
N VAL A 112 5.67 9.41 15.31
CA VAL A 112 5.82 10.53 16.25
C VAL A 112 6.31 11.79 15.53
N GLN A 113 7.32 11.67 14.66
CA GLN A 113 7.84 12.82 13.91
C GLN A 113 6.77 13.39 12.97
N ARG A 114 6.01 12.52 12.30
CA ARG A 114 4.90 12.90 11.43
C ARG A 114 3.80 13.63 12.21
N HIS A 115 3.41 13.10 13.38
CA HIS A 115 2.44 13.76 14.24
C HIS A 115 2.92 15.15 14.71
N LEU A 116 4.17 15.26 15.17
CA LEU A 116 4.75 16.53 15.63
C LEU A 116 4.86 17.56 14.49
N LEU A 117 5.21 17.11 13.28
CA LEU A 117 5.23 17.97 12.09
C LEU A 117 3.83 18.51 11.77
N LEU A 118 2.81 17.66 11.76
CA LEU A 118 1.43 18.09 11.51
C LEU A 118 0.91 19.02 12.61
N ALA A 119 1.15 18.71 13.88
CA ALA A 119 0.79 19.58 14.99
C ALA A 119 1.43 20.96 14.86
N ARG A 120 2.71 21.01 14.46
CA ARG A 120 3.41 22.28 14.19
C ARG A 120 2.78 23.05 13.04
N ILE A 121 2.45 22.38 11.93
CA ILE A 121 1.80 22.98 10.77
C ILE A 121 0.45 23.59 11.15
N VAL A 122 -0.36 22.87 11.93
CA VAL A 122 -1.67 23.35 12.40
C VAL A 122 -1.50 24.60 13.27
N ALA A 123 -0.55 24.59 14.22
CA ALA A 123 -0.28 25.74 15.07
C ALA A 123 0.19 26.98 14.27
N ASP A 124 1.07 26.78 13.29
CA ASP A 124 1.56 27.86 12.41
C ASP A 124 0.42 28.45 11.57
N LEU A 125 -0.47 27.61 11.02
CA LEU A 125 -1.61 28.07 10.21
C LEU A 125 -2.67 28.79 11.05
N ALA A 126 -2.94 28.30 12.26
CA ALA A 126 -3.88 28.92 13.18
C ALA A 126 -3.41 30.32 13.62
N THR A 127 -2.13 30.47 13.96
CA THR A 127 -1.55 31.76 14.36
C THR A 127 -1.41 32.74 13.20
N GLY A 128 -1.13 32.26 11.99
CA GLY A 128 -1.00 33.06 10.78
C GLY A 128 -2.33 33.45 10.10
N GLY A 129 -3.48 33.05 10.63
CA GLY A 129 -4.80 33.30 10.02
C GLY A 129 -5.07 32.49 8.75
N GLY A 130 -4.26 31.47 8.47
CA GLY A 130 -4.40 30.57 7.32
C GLY A 130 -5.39 29.42 7.56
N PHE A 131 -5.97 29.34 8.76
CA PHE A 131 -6.92 28.33 9.18
C PHE A 131 -8.28 29.01 9.41
N ARG A 132 -9.32 28.65 8.65
CA ARG A 132 -10.63 29.33 8.67
C ARG A 132 -11.69 28.51 9.39
N ALA A 133 -12.06 27.37 8.83
CA ALA A 133 -13.11 26.52 9.38
C ALA A 133 -12.63 25.69 10.57
N LEU A 134 -11.36 25.28 10.56
CA LEU A 134 -10.77 24.40 11.57
C LEU A 134 -10.02 25.16 12.68
N ALA A 135 -9.89 26.49 12.59
CA ALA A 135 -9.28 27.33 13.64
C ALA A 135 -9.81 27.07 15.06
N PRO A 136 -11.13 26.93 15.30
CA PRO A 136 -11.65 26.65 16.63
C PRO A 136 -11.22 25.29 17.21
N LEU A 137 -10.71 24.39 16.36
CA LEU A 137 -10.29 23.04 16.73
C LEU A 137 -8.77 22.90 16.81
N ALA A 138 -8.00 23.98 16.58
CA ALA A 138 -6.54 23.95 16.49
C ALA A 138 -5.87 23.34 17.73
N ASP A 139 -6.42 23.59 18.92
CA ASP A 139 -5.89 23.10 20.20
C ASP A 139 -6.45 21.72 20.59
N THR A 140 -7.28 21.10 19.75
CA THR A 140 -7.88 19.80 20.05
C THR A 140 -6.96 18.66 19.58
N PRO A 141 -6.65 17.67 20.44
CA PRO A 141 -5.81 16.53 20.05
C PRO A 141 -6.37 15.74 18.86
N GLY A 142 -7.70 15.70 18.72
CA GLY A 142 -8.39 14.96 17.67
C GLY A 142 -8.20 15.54 16.27
N LEU A 143 -7.94 16.85 16.14
CA LEU A 143 -7.80 17.49 14.84
C LEU A 143 -6.56 16.98 14.09
N VAL A 144 -5.40 16.91 14.76
CA VAL A 144 -4.16 16.44 14.14
C VAL A 144 -4.32 15.00 13.65
N ALA A 145 -4.93 14.13 14.47
CA ALA A 145 -5.19 12.75 14.08
C ALA A 145 -6.15 12.63 12.89
N ALA A 146 -7.20 13.46 12.83
CA ALA A 146 -8.13 13.48 11.71
C ALA A 146 -7.46 13.95 10.40
N LEU A 147 -6.68 15.04 10.46
CA LEU A 147 -5.91 15.54 9.31
C LEU A 147 -4.88 14.51 8.85
N ASP A 148 -4.21 13.85 9.78
CA ASP A 148 -3.24 12.80 9.49
C ASP A 148 -3.86 11.62 8.73
N ALA A 149 -5.04 11.18 9.17
CA ALA A 149 -5.80 10.12 8.50
C ALA A 149 -6.28 10.54 7.11
N SER A 150 -6.82 11.76 6.97
CA SER A 150 -7.28 12.30 5.68
C SER A 150 -6.13 12.45 4.68
N ILE A 151 -4.97 12.95 5.11
CA ILE A 151 -3.78 13.06 4.25
C ILE A 151 -3.30 11.66 3.85
N ALA A 152 -3.27 10.69 4.76
CA ALA A 152 -2.90 9.31 4.43
C ALA A 152 -3.84 8.70 3.38
N GLU A 153 -5.14 8.97 3.47
CA GLU A 153 -6.12 8.51 2.50
C GLU A 153 -5.90 9.12 1.11
N LEU A 154 -5.69 10.44 1.04
CA LEU A 154 -5.34 11.14 -0.20
C LEU A 154 -4.07 10.56 -0.83
N LYS A 155 -3.03 10.33 -0.02
CA LYS A 155 -1.77 9.77 -0.51
C LYS A 155 -1.92 8.34 -0.99
N ARG A 156 -2.69 7.49 -0.29
CA ARG A 156 -3.02 6.12 -0.75
C ARG A 156 -3.80 6.11 -2.06
N ALA A 157 -4.64 7.13 -2.29
CA ALA A 157 -5.35 7.32 -3.55
C ALA A 157 -4.49 7.96 -4.67
N ALA A 158 -3.18 8.14 -4.43
CA ALA A 158 -2.26 8.80 -5.36
C ALA A 158 -2.64 10.24 -5.71
N VAL A 159 -3.33 10.95 -4.81
CA VAL A 159 -3.77 12.34 -5.00
C VAL A 159 -2.71 13.31 -4.49
N ALA A 160 -2.05 14.04 -5.39
CA ALA A 160 -1.14 15.12 -5.01
C ALA A 160 -1.93 16.35 -4.50
N PRO A 161 -1.30 17.26 -3.72
CA PRO A 161 -1.98 18.48 -3.27
C PRO A 161 -2.58 19.31 -4.40
N GLU A 162 -1.94 19.33 -5.57
CA GLU A 162 -2.38 20.06 -6.76
C GLU A 162 -3.59 19.40 -7.44
N ASP A 163 -3.69 18.06 -7.37
CA ASP A 163 -4.89 17.33 -7.80
C ASP A 163 -6.07 17.62 -6.87
N LEU A 164 -5.81 17.60 -5.55
CA LEU A 164 -6.83 17.97 -4.55
C LEU A 164 -7.32 19.41 -4.81
N ALA A 165 -6.40 20.34 -5.05
CA ALA A 165 -6.74 21.74 -5.31
C ALA A 165 -7.68 21.93 -6.51
N ARG A 166 -7.60 21.04 -7.52
CA ARG A 166 -8.51 21.05 -8.68
C ARG A 166 -9.86 20.40 -8.39
N ALA A 167 -9.93 19.53 -7.39
CA ALA A 167 -11.12 18.73 -7.07
C ALA A 167 -12.00 19.36 -5.97
N ILE A 168 -11.43 20.17 -5.09
CA ILE A 168 -12.18 20.77 -3.96
C ILE A 168 -13.14 21.87 -4.40
N ASP A 169 -14.22 22.03 -3.65
CA ASP A 169 -15.12 23.17 -3.81
C ASP A 169 -14.41 24.47 -3.36
N PRO A 170 -14.24 25.48 -4.24
CA PRO A 170 -13.65 26.76 -3.87
C PRO A 170 -14.38 27.49 -2.75
N GLY A 171 -15.67 27.19 -2.53
CA GLY A 171 -16.47 27.74 -1.43
C GLY A 171 -16.30 27.03 -0.09
N SER A 172 -15.68 25.84 -0.07
CA SER A 172 -15.53 25.03 1.14
C SER A 172 -14.31 25.46 1.96
N ALA A 173 -14.56 26.18 3.06
CA ALA A 173 -13.51 26.59 3.98
C ALA A 173 -12.79 25.39 4.64
N LYS A 174 -13.47 24.24 4.81
CA LYS A 174 -12.86 23.02 5.34
C LYS A 174 -11.89 22.39 4.34
N ASP A 175 -12.27 22.33 3.07
CA ASP A 175 -11.41 21.76 2.03
C ASP A 175 -10.20 22.67 1.78
N ALA A 176 -10.39 23.98 1.84
CA ALA A 176 -9.30 24.95 1.79
C ALA A 176 -8.29 24.75 2.95
N ASP A 177 -8.78 24.54 4.18
CA ASP A 177 -7.93 24.27 5.34
C ASP A 177 -7.17 22.93 5.18
N LEU A 178 -7.84 21.86 4.75
CA LEU A 178 -7.21 20.57 4.49
C LEU A 178 -6.11 20.69 3.42
N LEU A 179 -6.40 21.38 2.31
CA LEU A 179 -5.44 21.62 1.24
C LEU A 179 -4.22 22.41 1.73
N ALA A 180 -4.42 23.43 2.57
CA ALA A 180 -3.33 24.23 3.12
C ALA A 180 -2.40 23.39 4.01
N VAL A 181 -2.97 22.57 4.89
CA VAL A 181 -2.20 21.62 5.73
C VAL A 181 -1.46 20.63 4.84
N TYR A 182 -2.14 20.03 3.87
CA TYR A 182 -1.55 19.00 3.02
C TYR A 182 -0.39 19.54 2.18
N ARG A 183 -0.52 20.73 1.57
CA ARG A 183 0.56 21.39 0.85
C ARG A 183 1.78 21.66 1.73
N ARG A 184 1.57 22.19 2.94
CA ARG A 184 2.67 22.49 3.85
C ARG A 184 3.34 21.22 4.37
N TYR A 185 2.58 20.16 4.59
CA TYR A 185 3.09 18.85 4.96
C TYR A 185 3.96 18.27 3.84
N GLN A 186 3.43 18.18 2.62
CA GLN A 186 4.15 17.65 1.47
C GLN A 186 5.39 18.49 1.13
N GLY A 187 5.29 19.82 1.19
CA GLY A 187 6.43 20.71 1.01
C GLY A 187 7.53 20.51 2.07
N SER A 188 7.16 20.23 3.32
CA SER A 188 8.13 19.93 4.38
C SER A 188 8.86 18.60 4.17
N LEU A 189 8.14 17.59 3.69
CA LEU A 189 8.72 16.30 3.31
C LEU A 189 9.77 16.47 2.20
N LEU A 190 9.41 17.18 1.13
CA LEU A 190 10.30 17.44 0.00
C LEU A 190 11.53 18.26 0.42
N ALA A 191 11.32 19.33 1.21
CA ALA A 191 12.41 20.21 1.64
C ALA A 191 13.44 19.53 2.55
N THR A 192 13.04 18.45 3.24
CA THR A 192 13.92 17.71 4.16
C THR A 192 14.40 16.37 3.61
N ASP A 193 14.07 16.06 2.35
CA ASP A 193 14.29 14.75 1.72
C ASP A 193 13.84 13.61 2.65
N ARG A 194 12.60 13.73 3.13
CA ARG A 194 11.94 12.78 4.02
C ARG A 194 10.67 12.26 3.39
N PHE A 195 10.36 11.01 3.68
CA PHE A 195 9.20 10.33 3.13
C PHE A 195 8.39 9.67 4.25
N ASP A 196 7.08 9.65 4.10
CA ASP A 196 6.23 8.72 4.84
C ASP A 196 6.09 7.40 4.06
N VAL A 197 5.34 6.45 4.61
CA VAL A 197 5.14 5.14 4.00
C VAL A 197 4.50 5.27 2.61
N GLU A 198 3.49 6.14 2.47
CA GLU A 198 2.83 6.38 1.20
C GLU A 198 3.76 7.06 0.18
N GLY A 199 4.61 8.00 0.62
CA GLY A 199 5.60 8.65 -0.22
C GLY A 199 6.69 7.71 -0.72
N GLN A 200 7.10 6.72 0.08
CA GLN A 200 8.01 5.66 -0.39
C GLN A 200 7.36 4.83 -1.51
N MET A 201 6.07 4.52 -1.39
CA MET A 201 5.35 3.80 -2.45
C MET A 201 5.29 4.58 -3.74
N TRP A 202 5.08 5.89 -3.68
CA TRP A 202 5.12 6.76 -4.86
C TRP A 202 6.50 6.75 -5.50
N LEU A 203 7.56 6.85 -4.69
CA LEU A 203 8.92 6.81 -5.19
C LEU A 203 9.29 5.48 -5.86
N ALA A 204 8.80 4.37 -5.30
CA ALA A 204 8.99 3.03 -5.87
C ALA A 204 8.22 2.87 -7.18
N ARG A 205 6.99 3.40 -7.26
CA ARG A 205 6.20 3.43 -8.51
C ARG A 205 6.92 4.24 -9.57
N ASP A 206 7.33 5.47 -9.25
CA ASP A 206 7.98 6.37 -10.22
C ASP A 206 9.29 5.73 -10.73
N LEU A 207 10.04 5.04 -9.87
CA LEU A 207 11.21 4.27 -10.27
C LEU A 207 10.88 3.12 -11.24
N LEU A 208 9.78 2.38 -11.02
CA LEU A 208 9.35 1.31 -11.93
C LEU A 208 8.79 1.85 -13.25
N ASP A 209 8.17 3.04 -13.24
CA ASP A 209 7.71 3.71 -14.45
C ASP A 209 8.91 4.17 -15.31
N GLU A 210 9.99 4.62 -14.66
CA GLU A 210 11.25 5.01 -15.32
C GLU A 210 12.07 3.79 -15.78
N ASP A 211 12.12 2.73 -14.97
CA ASP A 211 12.82 1.48 -15.24
C ASP A 211 11.94 0.26 -14.91
N PRO A 212 11.16 -0.25 -15.88
CA PRO A 212 10.32 -1.43 -15.70
C PRO A 212 11.10 -2.72 -15.41
N SER A 213 12.44 -2.71 -15.58
CA SER A 213 13.31 -3.84 -15.29
C SER A 213 13.93 -3.78 -13.89
N ALA A 214 13.62 -2.75 -13.11
CA ALA A 214 14.15 -2.59 -11.77
C ALA A 214 13.80 -3.79 -10.87
N PRO A 215 14.74 -4.24 -10.02
CA PRO A 215 14.54 -5.38 -9.14
C PRO A 215 13.44 -5.10 -8.10
N LEU A 216 12.60 -6.10 -7.84
CA LEU A 216 11.51 -6.01 -6.87
C LEU A 216 11.92 -6.31 -5.41
N GLY A 217 13.21 -6.55 -5.17
CA GLY A 217 13.77 -6.99 -3.90
C GLY A 217 14.02 -8.49 -3.83
#